data_AF-A0A4Q7KCV2-F1
#
_entry.id   AF-A0A4Q7KCV2-F1
#
_cell.length_a   1.000
_cell.length_b   1.000
_cell.length_c   1.000
_cell.angle_alpha   90.00
_cell.angle_beta   90.00
_cell.angle_gamma   90.00
#
_symmetry.space_group_name_H-M   'P 1'
#
loop_
_entity.id
_entity.type
_entity.pdbx_description
1 polymer ?
#
loop_
_entity_poly.entity_id
_entity_poly.type
_entity_poly.pdbx_seq_one_letter_code
_entity_poly.pdbx_strand_id
1 'polypeptide(L)'
;MIVVDRVWFWPVLILAGWLLLVSIVHSAASWWWQRTLVAYRLDTPARTSPVEVAAWVGALRSLLRPTRAGGLVPGWPIGVEITGTHSGIERVVVVPRRWWPDVQAAVTATLPGTRVTELPGYPRARFARCRLAGEARNRAGGNMLATQRAQEASRYLLAALQPLGPGEMVRVQWLLSGARAPRAAFRTTPPADVRRALGPRWSGTDPVLHGVCRVGVAAGSWRRRRNLFRRAWSALRGLNTPGAVVRRRWWLPSLLVAHRLRRRRTPWWRWPLTVTNREVAGLLGLTTGASGLPGLPAGVTRSLPPPVRLPRTGVVLGESTYPGTRTLLRLRAEDRLRHVWAVGPTGVGKSTLLGNMIIPGARG
;
A
#
# COMPACT_ATOMS: atom_id res chain seq x y z
N MET A 1 39.03 7.58 -46.71
CA MET A 1 37.83 8.21 -46.11
C MET A 1 36.99 7.09 -45.48
N ILE A 2 36.70 7.20 -44.17
CA ILE A 2 35.71 6.41 -43.39
C ILE A 2 36.04 4.93 -43.10
N VAL A 3 36.93 4.67 -42.13
CA VAL A 3 37.06 3.36 -41.42
C VAL A 3 36.90 3.55 -39.90
N VAL A 4 36.02 4.48 -39.48
CA VAL A 4 35.86 4.82 -38.04
C VAL A 4 34.53 4.32 -37.45
N ASP A 5 33.57 3.85 -38.27
CA ASP A 5 32.22 3.51 -37.76
C ASP A 5 32.00 2.06 -37.30
N ARG A 6 32.92 1.13 -37.59
CA ARG A 6 32.73 -0.30 -37.22
C ARG A 6 33.06 -0.61 -35.75
N VAL A 7 33.94 0.18 -35.11
CA VAL A 7 34.43 -0.12 -33.74
C VAL A 7 33.34 0.10 -32.68
N TRP A 8 32.42 1.04 -32.92
CA TRP A 8 31.30 1.32 -32.00
C TRP A 8 30.04 0.50 -32.28
N PHE A 9 29.93 -0.12 -33.46
CA PHE A 9 28.73 -0.85 -33.87
C PHE A 9 28.47 -2.10 -33.01
N TRP A 10 29.47 -2.96 -32.84
CA TRP A 10 29.37 -4.17 -32.03
C TRP A 10 29.07 -3.91 -30.54
N PRO A 11 29.77 -3.01 -29.82
CA PRO A 11 29.45 -2.74 -28.41
C PRO A 11 28.07 -2.12 -28.22
N VAL A 12 27.60 -1.27 -29.14
CA VAL A 12 26.23 -0.72 -29.10
C VAL A 12 25.20 -1.83 -29.31
N LEU A 13 25.44 -2.75 -30.24
CA LEU A 13 24.53 -3.86 -30.53
C LEU A 13 24.49 -4.89 -29.40
N ILE A 14 25.64 -5.19 -28.77
CA ILE A 14 25.73 -6.02 -27.56
C ILE A 14 24.98 -5.36 -26.40
N LEU A 15 25.16 -4.05 -26.19
CA LEU A 15 24.46 -3.32 -25.14
C LEU A 15 22.94 -3.30 -25.38
N ALA A 16 22.51 -3.08 -26.63
CA ALA A 16 21.10 -3.11 -27.01
C ALA A 16 20.48 -4.50 -26.82
N GLY A 17 21.18 -5.55 -27.24
CA GLY A 17 20.78 -6.94 -27.04
C GLY A 17 20.67 -7.31 -25.56
N TRP A 18 21.64 -6.87 -24.73
CA TRP A 18 21.60 -7.06 -23.29
C TRP A 18 20.42 -6.31 -22.65
N LEU A 19 20.19 -5.04 -23.00
CA LEU A 19 19.05 -4.26 -22.48
C LEU A 19 17.71 -4.89 -22.88
N LEU A 20 17.62 -5.44 -24.10
CA LEU A 20 16.44 -6.16 -24.57
C LEU A 20 16.21 -7.43 -23.76
N LEU A 21 17.25 -8.25 -23.56
CA LEU A 21 17.18 -9.47 -22.74
C LEU A 21 16.74 -9.15 -21.32
N VAL A 22 17.35 -8.16 -20.66
CA VAL A 22 16.96 -7.74 -19.31
C VAL A 22 15.51 -7.28 -19.28
N SER A 23 15.06 -6.51 -20.28
CA SER A 23 13.67 -6.05 -20.38
C SER A 23 12.68 -7.22 -20.54
N ILE A 24 13.03 -8.24 -21.34
CA ILE A 24 12.21 -9.45 -21.52
C ILE A 24 12.13 -10.23 -20.21
N VAL A 25 13.27 -10.54 -19.60
CA VAL A 25 13.35 -11.28 -18.33
C VAL A 25 12.56 -10.55 -17.24
N HIS A 26 12.76 -9.23 -17.09
CA HIS A 26 12.03 -8.42 -16.11
C HIS A 26 10.53 -8.39 -16.39
N SER A 27 10.12 -8.36 -17.66
CA SER A 27 8.71 -8.38 -18.06
C SER A 27 8.06 -9.72 -17.78
N ALA A 28 8.73 -10.84 -18.09
CA ALA A 28 8.28 -12.19 -17.77
C ALA A 28 8.18 -12.40 -16.25
N ALA A 29 9.22 -12.02 -15.52
CA ALA A 29 9.26 -12.06 -14.06
C ALA A 29 8.12 -11.24 -13.45
N SER A 30 7.93 -10.00 -13.91
CA SER A 30 6.83 -9.14 -13.47
C SER A 30 5.46 -9.74 -13.75
N TRP A 31 5.29 -10.42 -14.90
CA TRP A 31 4.05 -11.09 -15.26
C TRP A 31 3.76 -12.27 -14.33
N TRP A 32 4.76 -13.12 -14.05
CA TRP A 32 4.64 -14.22 -13.08
C TRP A 32 4.26 -13.71 -11.70
N TRP A 33 4.98 -12.70 -11.18
CA TRP A 33 4.65 -12.09 -9.90
C TRP A 33 3.22 -11.58 -9.84
N GLN A 34 2.74 -10.91 -10.89
CA GLN A 34 1.36 -10.41 -10.96
C GLN A 34 0.30 -11.52 -10.88
N ARG A 35 0.60 -12.75 -11.33
CA ARG A 35 -0.33 -13.88 -11.23
C ARG A 35 -0.41 -14.45 -9.82
N THR A 36 0.59 -14.19 -8.99
CA THR A 36 0.62 -14.63 -7.58
C THR A 36 -0.04 -13.64 -6.62
N LEU A 37 -0.44 -12.45 -7.10
CA LEU A 37 -0.94 -11.39 -6.24
C LEU A 37 -2.35 -11.68 -5.75
N VAL A 38 -2.52 -11.52 -4.44
CA VAL A 38 -3.81 -11.45 -3.75
C VAL A 38 -3.98 -10.04 -3.18
N ALA A 39 -5.23 -9.62 -3.00
CA ALA A 39 -5.58 -8.27 -2.57
C ALA A 39 -6.50 -8.33 -1.36
N TYR A 40 -6.16 -7.55 -0.34
CA TYR A 40 -6.91 -7.46 0.91
C TYR A 40 -7.24 -6.00 1.21
N ARG A 41 -8.51 -5.72 1.48
CA ARG A 41 -8.96 -4.42 2.00
C ARG A 41 -8.52 -4.28 3.44
N LEU A 42 -7.98 -3.11 3.78
CA LEU A 42 -7.70 -2.70 5.14
C LEU A 42 -8.70 -1.66 5.59
N ASP A 43 -9.55 -2.06 6.54
CA ASP A 43 -10.50 -1.16 7.20
C ASP A 43 -9.89 -0.76 8.56
N THR A 44 -9.13 0.33 8.55
CA THR A 44 -8.41 0.84 9.73
C THR A 44 -9.35 1.57 10.69
N PRO A 45 -9.15 1.45 12.01
CA PRO A 45 -9.93 2.21 13.00
C PRO A 45 -9.87 3.73 12.79
N ALA A 46 -10.81 4.46 13.40
CA ALA A 46 -10.86 5.92 13.33
C ALA A 46 -9.61 6.61 13.91
N ARG A 47 -8.88 5.97 14.84
CA ARG A 47 -7.75 6.57 15.58
C ARG A 47 -6.38 5.98 15.24
N THR A 48 -6.17 5.52 14.01
CA THR A 48 -4.84 4.98 13.63
C THR A 48 -3.81 6.10 13.55
N SER A 49 -2.69 5.93 14.27
CA SER A 49 -1.60 6.90 14.38
C SER A 49 -0.52 6.70 13.31
N PRO A 50 0.30 7.73 13.00
CA PRO A 50 1.43 7.57 12.08
C PRO A 50 2.50 6.61 12.59
N VAL A 51 2.64 6.49 13.91
CA VAL A 51 3.62 5.60 14.55
C VAL A 51 3.24 4.13 14.32
N GLU A 52 1.97 3.77 14.51
CA GLU A 52 1.46 2.41 14.23
C GLU A 52 1.64 2.05 12.75
N VAL A 53 1.33 2.97 11.83
CA VAL A 53 1.55 2.75 10.38
C VAL A 53 3.04 2.63 10.06
N ALA A 54 3.91 3.41 10.70
CA ALA A 54 5.36 3.30 10.50
C ALA A 54 5.91 1.97 11.05
N ALA A 55 5.39 1.48 12.17
CA ALA A 55 5.73 0.17 12.73
C ALA A 55 5.30 -0.95 11.75
N TRP A 56 4.10 -0.85 11.19
CA TRP A 56 3.62 -1.78 10.17
C TRP A 56 4.50 -1.79 8.92
N VAL A 57 4.84 -0.64 8.36
CA VAL A 57 5.75 -0.55 7.20
C VAL A 57 7.14 -1.07 7.55
N GLY A 58 7.60 -0.87 8.79
CA GLY A 58 8.84 -1.47 9.31
C GLY A 58 8.80 -2.99 9.36
N ALA A 59 7.69 -3.57 9.84
CA ALA A 59 7.47 -5.01 9.82
C ALA A 59 7.40 -5.55 8.38
N LEU A 60 6.75 -4.84 7.45
CA LEU A 60 6.77 -5.23 6.04
C LEU A 60 8.18 -5.19 5.44
N ARG A 61 9.04 -4.26 5.88
CA ARG A 61 10.42 -4.18 5.40
C ARG A 61 11.25 -5.43 5.72
N SER A 62 10.96 -6.15 6.81
CA SER A 62 11.68 -7.39 7.15
C SER A 62 11.39 -8.50 6.13
N LEU A 63 10.19 -8.51 5.53
CA LEU A 63 9.78 -9.46 4.50
C LEU A 63 10.41 -9.15 3.12
N LEU A 64 10.80 -7.91 2.89
CA LEU A 64 11.26 -7.42 1.59
C LEU A 64 12.76 -7.66 1.39
N ARG A 65 13.09 -8.48 0.38
CA ARG A 65 14.49 -8.65 -0.05
C ARG A 65 15.02 -7.36 -0.71
N PRO A 66 16.25 -6.92 -0.36
CA PRO A 66 16.85 -5.78 -1.03
C PRO A 66 17.15 -6.09 -2.50
N THR A 67 16.70 -5.23 -3.41
CA THR A 67 17.01 -5.39 -4.84
C THR A 67 18.48 -5.09 -5.10
N ARG A 68 19.22 -6.01 -5.73
CA ARG A 68 20.56 -5.71 -6.25
C ARG A 68 20.43 -4.81 -7.48
N ALA A 69 21.13 -3.69 -7.50
CA ALA A 69 21.25 -2.88 -8.71
C ALA A 69 21.90 -3.73 -9.82
N GLY A 70 21.28 -3.79 -11.00
CA GLY A 70 21.77 -4.60 -12.13
C GLY A 70 21.47 -6.10 -12.04
N GLY A 71 20.73 -6.58 -11.03
CA GLY A 71 20.28 -7.97 -10.99
C GLY A 71 19.16 -8.24 -12.01
N LEU A 72 19.19 -9.42 -12.65
CA LEU A 72 18.20 -9.82 -13.66
C LEU A 72 16.77 -9.99 -13.08
N VAL A 73 16.65 -10.22 -11.77
CA VAL A 73 15.35 -10.43 -11.10
C VAL A 73 15.11 -9.32 -10.07
N PRO A 74 14.01 -8.55 -10.17
CA PRO A 74 13.67 -7.56 -9.18
C PRO A 74 13.29 -8.23 -7.84
N GLY A 75 13.68 -7.63 -6.72
CA GLY A 75 13.03 -7.93 -5.45
C GLY A 75 11.54 -7.59 -5.54
N TRP A 76 10.72 -8.55 -5.16
CA TRP A 76 9.27 -8.44 -5.30
C TRP A 76 8.72 -7.40 -4.31
N PRO A 77 8.01 -6.38 -4.78
CA PRO A 77 7.48 -5.37 -3.89
C PRO A 77 6.17 -5.82 -3.23
N ILE A 78 5.83 -5.12 -2.15
CA ILE A 78 4.48 -5.09 -1.59
C ILE A 78 3.77 -3.86 -2.14
N GLY A 79 2.53 -4.04 -2.58
CA GLY A 79 1.67 -2.96 -3.04
C GLY A 79 0.78 -2.43 -1.92
N VAL A 80 0.69 -1.12 -1.77
CA VAL A 80 -0.35 -0.46 -0.96
C VAL A 80 -1.05 0.55 -1.85
N GLU A 81 -2.36 0.43 -1.98
CA GLU A 81 -3.18 1.22 -2.89
C GLU A 81 -4.28 1.91 -2.09
N ILE A 82 -4.41 3.23 -2.25
CA ILE A 82 -5.55 3.99 -1.74
C ILE A 82 -6.32 4.55 -2.93
N THR A 83 -7.63 4.32 -2.94
CA THR A 83 -8.51 4.66 -4.06
C THR A 83 -9.73 5.39 -3.55
N GLY A 84 -9.83 6.67 -3.90
CA GLY A 84 -11.04 7.45 -3.74
C GLY A 84 -11.98 7.23 -4.93
N THR A 85 -13.25 7.04 -4.64
CA THR A 85 -14.38 7.05 -5.58
C THR A 85 -15.56 7.79 -4.95
N HIS A 86 -16.65 7.97 -5.70
CA HIS A 86 -17.89 8.54 -5.15
C HIS A 86 -18.45 7.76 -3.94
N SER A 87 -18.22 6.44 -3.86
CA SER A 87 -18.71 5.59 -2.77
C SER A 87 -17.82 5.59 -1.53
N GLY A 88 -16.66 6.25 -1.56
CA GLY A 88 -15.72 6.29 -0.44
C GLY A 88 -14.28 6.06 -0.84
N ILE A 89 -13.44 5.89 0.20
CA ILE A 89 -12.01 5.61 0.08
C ILE A 89 -11.72 4.17 0.47
N GLU A 90 -11.17 3.42 -0.47
CA GLU A 90 -10.77 2.03 -0.29
C GLU A 90 -9.24 1.94 -0.14
N ARG A 91 -8.77 1.24 0.89
CA ARG A 91 -7.35 0.98 1.15
C ARG A 91 -7.09 -0.50 0.95
N VAL A 92 -6.14 -0.84 0.09
CA VAL A 92 -5.86 -2.22 -0.29
C VAL A 92 -4.38 -2.50 -0.22
N VAL A 93 -4.05 -3.65 0.36
CA VAL A 93 -2.72 -4.24 0.32
C VAL A 93 -2.71 -5.35 -0.72
N VAL A 94 -1.70 -5.33 -1.57
CA VAL A 94 -1.52 -6.26 -2.68
C VAL A 94 -0.18 -6.96 -2.52
N VAL A 95 -0.20 -8.27 -2.28
CA VAL A 95 0.99 -9.07 -1.95
C VAL A 95 0.95 -10.41 -2.65
N PRO A 96 2.12 -11.07 -2.89
CA PRO A 96 2.14 -12.46 -3.29
C PRO A 96 1.39 -13.33 -2.26
N ARG A 97 0.59 -14.30 -2.72
CA ARG A 97 -0.22 -15.19 -1.86
C ARG A 97 0.60 -15.82 -0.72
N ARG A 98 1.82 -16.26 -1.03
CA ARG A 98 2.76 -16.85 -0.06
C ARG A 98 3.18 -15.91 1.08
N TRP A 99 3.10 -14.59 0.90
CA TRP A 99 3.47 -13.61 1.92
C TRP A 99 2.29 -13.17 2.78
N TRP A 100 1.07 -13.59 2.42
CA TRP A 100 -0.11 -13.20 3.16
C TRP A 100 -0.05 -13.56 4.65
N PRO A 101 0.37 -14.77 5.07
CA PRO A 101 0.45 -15.10 6.50
C PRO A 101 1.32 -14.11 7.30
N ASP A 102 2.49 -13.77 6.78
CA ASP A 102 3.43 -12.83 7.43
C ASP A 102 2.88 -11.40 7.44
N VAL A 103 2.28 -10.96 6.33
CA VAL A 103 1.66 -9.63 6.21
C VAL A 103 0.48 -9.49 7.15
N GLN A 104 -0.33 -10.54 7.28
CA GLN A 104 -1.46 -10.61 8.19
C GLN A 104 -0.98 -10.54 9.64
N ALA A 105 0.05 -11.32 10.01
CA ALA A 105 0.66 -11.24 11.33
C ALA A 105 1.20 -9.84 11.64
N ALA A 106 1.85 -9.19 10.66
CA ALA A 106 2.31 -7.81 10.79
C ALA A 106 1.16 -6.82 11.01
N VAL A 107 0.05 -6.93 10.26
CA VAL A 107 -1.15 -6.09 10.46
C VAL A 107 -1.72 -6.30 11.86
N THR A 108 -1.91 -7.55 12.30
CA THR A 108 -2.45 -7.87 13.63
C THR A 108 -1.58 -7.31 14.75
N ALA A 109 -0.26 -7.40 14.62
CA ALA A 109 0.68 -6.95 15.64
C ALA A 109 0.84 -5.42 15.72
N THR A 110 0.73 -4.72 14.58
CA THR A 110 1.11 -3.29 14.50
C THR A 110 -0.05 -2.34 14.23
N LEU A 111 -1.18 -2.83 13.71
CA LEU A 111 -2.38 -2.05 13.41
C LEU A 111 -3.61 -2.65 14.13
N PRO A 112 -3.64 -2.62 15.47
CA PRO A 112 -4.63 -3.34 16.27
C PRO A 112 -6.06 -2.89 15.97
N GLY A 113 -6.89 -3.88 15.62
CA GLY A 113 -8.31 -3.67 15.31
C GLY A 113 -8.62 -3.32 13.86
N THR A 114 -7.60 -3.33 12.99
CA THR A 114 -7.81 -3.26 11.54
C THR A 114 -8.54 -4.51 11.08
N ARG A 115 -9.69 -4.33 10.43
CA ARG A 115 -10.38 -5.44 9.77
C ARG A 115 -9.75 -5.68 8.42
N VAL A 116 -9.46 -6.93 8.11
CA VAL A 116 -8.92 -7.34 6.83
C VAL A 116 -9.98 -8.16 6.10
N THR A 117 -10.33 -7.74 4.88
CA THR A 117 -11.27 -8.46 4.02
C THR A 117 -10.59 -8.84 2.71
N GLU A 118 -10.61 -10.11 2.32
CA GLU A 118 -10.13 -10.51 0.99
C GLU A 118 -11.00 -9.86 -0.09
N LEU A 119 -10.38 -9.38 -1.16
CA LEU A 119 -11.09 -8.85 -2.31
C LEU A 119 -10.83 -9.76 -3.52
N PRO A 120 -11.66 -10.80 -3.73
CA PRO A 120 -11.51 -11.71 -4.86
C PRO A 120 -11.56 -10.94 -6.17
N GLY A 121 -10.60 -11.19 -7.05
CA GLY A 121 -10.56 -10.53 -8.35
C GLY A 121 -10.37 -9.01 -8.29
N TYR A 122 -9.90 -8.43 -7.16
CA TYR A 122 -9.70 -6.98 -7.02
C TYR A 122 -8.82 -6.41 -8.14
N PRO A 123 -9.37 -5.55 -9.00
CA PRO A 123 -9.36 -5.91 -10.41
C PRO A 123 -8.37 -5.09 -11.21
N ARG A 124 -7.79 -5.70 -12.24
CA ARG A 124 -7.20 -5.00 -13.40
C ARG A 124 -8.21 -4.06 -14.11
N ALA A 125 -9.53 -4.27 -13.94
CA ALA A 125 -10.61 -3.57 -14.65
C ALA A 125 -11.02 -2.19 -14.08
N ARG A 126 -11.02 -1.97 -12.75
CA ARG A 126 -11.37 -0.66 -12.15
C ARG A 126 -10.45 0.48 -12.62
N PHE A 127 -9.24 0.14 -13.07
CA PHE A 127 -8.15 1.09 -13.35
C PHE A 127 -7.97 1.40 -14.83
N ALA A 128 -8.73 0.72 -15.72
CA ALA A 128 -8.64 0.91 -17.17
C ALA A 128 -8.90 2.37 -17.58
N ARG A 129 -9.67 3.12 -16.77
CA ARG A 129 -10.13 4.48 -17.04
C ARG A 129 -9.14 5.59 -16.62
N CYS A 130 -8.02 5.27 -15.97
CA CYS A 130 -7.02 6.29 -15.62
C CYS A 130 -6.36 6.83 -16.89
N ARG A 131 -6.67 8.08 -17.25
CA ARG A 131 -6.11 8.78 -18.43
C ARG A 131 -5.05 9.82 -18.07
N LEU A 132 -5.01 10.26 -16.82
CA LEU A 132 -3.99 11.17 -16.29
C LEU A 132 -3.31 10.52 -15.09
N ALA A 133 -2.02 10.27 -15.20
CA ALA A 133 -1.18 9.74 -14.14
C ALA A 133 0.21 10.39 -14.09
N GLY A 134 0.85 10.29 -12.92
CA GLY A 134 2.20 10.79 -12.65
C GLY A 134 2.94 9.88 -11.68
N GLU A 135 4.25 9.72 -11.91
CA GLU A 135 5.15 8.93 -11.07
C GLU A 135 6.04 9.88 -10.26
N ALA A 136 6.07 9.66 -8.95
CA ALA A 136 6.89 10.42 -8.02
C ALA A 136 8.33 9.91 -8.03
N ARG A 137 9.25 10.86 -7.86
CA ARG A 137 10.64 10.61 -7.53
C ARG A 137 11.07 11.51 -6.39
N ASN A 138 11.99 11.03 -5.58
CA ASN A 138 12.85 11.89 -4.77
C ASN A 138 14.28 11.63 -5.21
N ARG A 139 15.06 12.70 -5.34
CA ARG A 139 16.51 12.59 -5.45
C ARG A 139 17.04 13.16 -4.15
N ALA A 140 16.80 12.43 -3.06
CA ALA A 140 17.29 12.83 -1.76
C ALA A 140 18.59 12.05 -1.50
N GLY A 141 19.72 12.71 -1.71
CA GLY A 141 20.97 12.31 -1.07
C GLY A 141 20.78 12.48 0.42
N GLY A 142 20.66 11.38 1.15
CA GLY A 142 20.58 11.33 2.62
C GLY A 142 19.43 12.03 3.35
N ASN A 143 18.82 13.08 2.80
CA ASN A 143 17.87 13.93 3.51
C ASN A 143 16.49 13.31 3.67
N MET A 144 15.80 13.65 4.76
CA MET A 144 14.48 13.14 5.10
C MET A 144 13.37 14.16 4.81
N LEU A 145 12.22 13.64 4.40
CA LEU A 145 10.92 14.32 4.45
C LEU A 145 10.53 14.54 5.92
N ALA A 146 9.66 15.51 6.17
CA ALA A 146 9.28 15.92 7.52
C ALA A 146 8.31 14.92 8.17
N THR A 147 8.83 13.86 8.77
CA THR A 147 8.05 12.81 9.45
C THR A 147 7.15 13.34 10.56
N GLN A 148 7.50 14.48 11.18
CA GLN A 148 6.67 15.14 12.20
C GLN A 148 5.32 15.62 11.66
N ARG A 149 5.20 15.86 10.33
CA ARG A 149 3.96 16.30 9.66
C ARG A 149 3.14 15.14 9.07
N ALA A 150 3.44 13.90 9.48
CA ALA A 150 2.84 12.70 8.90
C ALA A 150 1.32 12.65 9.07
N GLN A 151 0.81 13.11 10.22
CA GLN A 151 -0.61 13.08 10.51
C GLN A 151 -1.38 14.07 9.62
N GLU A 152 -0.89 15.29 9.49
CA GLU A 152 -1.47 16.34 8.65
C GLU A 152 -1.40 15.96 7.17
N ALA A 153 -0.28 15.40 6.72
CA ALA A 153 -0.10 14.99 5.34
C ALA A 153 -1.05 13.85 4.95
N SER A 154 -1.25 12.86 5.80
CA SER A 154 -2.20 11.77 5.57
C SER A 154 -3.63 12.28 5.53
N ARG A 155 -4.02 13.17 6.46
CA ARG A 155 -5.34 13.83 6.45
C ARG A 155 -5.58 14.63 5.18
N TYR A 156 -4.58 15.42 4.77
CA TYR A 156 -4.67 16.20 3.54
C TYR A 156 -4.74 15.29 2.30
N LEU A 157 -4.06 14.14 2.30
CA LEU A 157 -4.20 13.13 1.25
C LEU A 157 -5.62 12.56 1.21
N LEU A 158 -6.20 12.21 2.36
CA LEU A 158 -7.57 11.70 2.43
C LEU A 158 -8.59 12.74 1.96
N ALA A 159 -8.44 13.99 2.40
CA ALA A 159 -9.25 15.10 1.89
C ALA A 159 -9.06 15.30 0.38
N ALA A 160 -7.86 15.11 -0.16
CA ALA A 160 -7.61 15.22 -1.60
C ALA A 160 -8.27 14.11 -2.42
N LEU A 161 -8.69 13.02 -1.80
CA LEU A 161 -9.39 11.91 -2.46
C LEU A 161 -10.92 12.06 -2.46
N GLN A 162 -11.46 13.11 -1.83
CA GLN A 162 -12.90 13.36 -1.76
C GLN A 162 -13.25 14.87 -1.83
N PRO A 163 -14.52 15.24 -2.05
CA PRO A 163 -15.54 14.41 -2.69
C PRO A 163 -15.17 14.13 -4.15
N LEU A 164 -15.79 13.09 -4.72
CA LEU A 164 -15.65 12.67 -6.11
C LEU A 164 -17.03 12.41 -6.70
N GLY A 165 -17.25 12.84 -7.93
CA GLY A 165 -18.51 12.61 -8.65
C GLY A 165 -18.64 11.17 -9.19
N PRO A 166 -19.83 10.80 -9.69
CA PRO A 166 -20.03 9.50 -10.33
C PRO A 166 -19.03 9.26 -11.46
N GLY A 167 -18.40 8.07 -11.47
CA GLY A 167 -17.37 7.72 -12.47
C GLY A 167 -16.01 8.40 -12.28
N GLU A 168 -15.85 9.30 -11.30
CA GLU A 168 -14.56 9.85 -10.92
C GLU A 168 -13.79 8.89 -10.00
N MET A 169 -12.48 8.83 -10.21
CA MET A 169 -11.57 8.04 -9.37
C MET A 169 -10.24 8.77 -9.23
N VAL A 170 -9.70 8.74 -8.02
CA VAL A 170 -8.30 9.09 -7.74
C VAL A 170 -7.65 7.93 -7.01
N ARG A 171 -6.47 7.53 -7.50
CA ARG A 171 -5.71 6.42 -6.93
C ARG A 171 -4.29 6.86 -6.62
N VAL A 172 -3.81 6.52 -5.43
CA VAL A 172 -2.40 6.57 -5.08
C VAL A 172 -1.91 5.14 -4.85
N GLN A 173 -0.91 4.72 -5.63
CA GLN A 173 -0.30 3.40 -5.55
C GLN A 173 1.13 3.53 -5.05
N TRP A 174 1.44 2.79 -4.01
CA TRP A 174 2.78 2.55 -3.52
C TRP A 174 3.20 1.12 -3.86
N LEU A 175 4.37 0.96 -4.46
CA LEU A 175 5.08 -0.32 -4.55
C LEU A 175 6.35 -0.17 -3.73
N LEU A 176 6.47 -0.94 -2.65
CA LEU A 176 7.56 -0.85 -1.67
C LEU A 176 8.45 -2.08 -1.77
N SER A 177 9.77 -1.87 -1.77
CA SER A 177 10.79 -2.90 -1.82
C SER A 177 11.89 -2.61 -0.80
N GLY A 178 12.68 -3.62 -0.44
CA GLY A 178 13.80 -3.45 0.48
C GLY A 178 14.88 -2.57 -0.14
N ALA A 179 15.39 -1.60 0.62
CA ALA A 179 16.59 -0.85 0.24
C ALA A 179 17.85 -1.48 0.85
N ARG A 180 18.91 -1.55 0.06
CA ARG A 180 20.24 -1.93 0.55
C ARG A 180 20.96 -0.69 1.01
N ALA A 181 21.46 -0.70 2.25
CA ALA A 181 22.26 0.39 2.76
C ALA A 181 23.58 0.54 1.95
N PRO A 182 24.08 1.76 1.74
CA PRO A 182 25.42 1.97 1.21
C PRO A 182 26.45 1.25 2.07
N ARG A 183 27.55 0.74 1.47
CA ARG A 183 28.61 0.02 2.20
C ARG A 183 29.14 0.82 3.41
N ALA A 184 29.27 2.13 3.24
CA ALA A 184 29.72 3.04 4.28
C ALA A 184 28.81 3.12 5.53
N ALA A 185 27.52 2.78 5.39
CA ALA A 185 26.56 2.79 6.49
C ALA A 185 26.67 1.53 7.40
N PHE A 186 27.42 0.51 6.99
CA PHE A 186 27.65 -0.68 7.81
C PHE A 186 28.84 -0.55 8.76
N ARG A 187 29.58 0.57 8.73
CA ARG A 187 30.63 0.85 9.71
C ARG A 187 29.95 1.14 11.05
N THR A 188 30.37 0.47 12.12
CA THR A 188 29.85 0.66 13.49
C THR A 188 29.94 2.11 13.94
N THR A 189 30.96 2.84 13.50
CA THR A 189 31.10 4.28 13.71
C THR A 189 31.67 4.92 12.44
N PRO A 190 30.83 5.34 11.48
CA PRO A 190 31.34 6.00 10.28
C PRO A 190 31.93 7.36 10.66
N PRO A 191 33.08 7.75 10.08
CA PRO A 191 33.64 9.09 10.22
C PRO A 191 32.62 10.21 9.98
N ALA A 192 32.81 11.38 10.60
CA ALA A 192 31.80 12.45 10.61
C ALA A 192 31.48 13.01 9.21
N ASP A 193 32.47 13.03 8.32
CA ASP A 193 32.36 13.35 6.89
C ASP A 193 31.51 12.31 6.14
N VAL A 194 31.75 11.02 6.37
CA VAL A 194 30.98 9.91 5.79
C VAL A 194 29.53 9.96 6.28
N ARG A 195 29.32 10.22 7.58
CA ARG A 195 27.98 10.36 8.17
C ARG A 195 27.22 11.56 7.57
N ARG A 196 27.90 12.71 7.38
CA ARG A 196 27.33 13.87 6.67
C ARG A 196 26.97 13.55 5.23
N ALA A 197 27.83 12.82 4.51
CA ALA A 197 27.59 12.42 3.12
C ALA A 197 26.44 11.40 2.99
N LEU A 198 26.30 10.47 3.94
CA LEU A 198 25.19 9.53 4.02
C LEU A 198 23.88 10.24 4.34
N GLY A 199 23.92 11.27 5.19
CA GLY A 199 22.79 12.06 5.64
C GLY A 199 21.82 11.31 6.55
N PRO A 200 20.81 12.02 7.11
CA PRO A 200 20.01 11.53 8.23
C PRO A 200 19.22 10.25 7.93
N ARG A 201 18.80 10.01 6.69
CA ARG A 201 18.05 8.81 6.30
C ARG A 201 18.86 7.54 6.47
N TRP A 202 20.15 7.57 6.15
CA TRP A 202 21.01 6.37 6.17
C TRP A 202 21.81 6.25 7.47
N SER A 203 21.97 7.34 8.20
CA SER A 203 22.59 7.35 9.53
C SER A 203 21.59 7.12 10.68
N GLY A 204 20.28 7.17 10.39
CA GLY A 204 19.22 6.93 11.36
C GLY A 204 18.97 5.43 11.64
N THR A 205 18.15 5.16 12.65
CA THR A 205 17.72 3.81 13.04
C THR A 205 16.53 3.29 12.24
N ASP A 206 15.86 4.17 11.47
CA ASP A 206 14.68 3.81 10.72
C ASP A 206 14.99 2.90 9.52
N PRO A 207 14.22 1.83 9.31
CA PRO A 207 14.38 0.99 8.14
C PRO A 207 14.12 1.77 6.84
N VAL A 208 15.09 1.71 5.93
CA VAL A 208 14.99 2.35 4.62
C VAL A 208 14.38 1.40 3.58
N LEU A 209 13.44 1.95 2.81
CA LEU A 209 12.75 1.29 1.72
C LEU A 209 13.03 1.99 0.39
N HIS A 210 12.99 1.20 -0.67
CA HIS A 210 12.84 1.71 -2.01
C HIS A 210 11.38 1.67 -2.40
N GLY A 211 10.94 2.64 -3.20
CA GLY A 211 9.55 2.68 -3.58
C GLY A 211 9.27 3.32 -4.93
N VAL A 212 8.07 3.05 -5.42
CA VAL A 212 7.43 3.83 -6.46
C VAL A 212 6.11 4.33 -5.91
N CYS A 213 5.86 5.63 -6.01
CA CYS A 213 4.55 6.23 -5.77
C CYS A 213 3.99 6.75 -7.10
N ARG A 214 2.74 6.38 -7.40
CA ARG A 214 2.03 6.82 -8.60
C ARG A 214 0.67 7.35 -8.21
N VAL A 215 0.30 8.48 -8.81
CA VAL A 215 -1.06 9.02 -8.74
C VAL A 215 -1.72 8.84 -10.09
N GLY A 216 -2.92 8.25 -10.11
CA GLY A 216 -3.75 8.07 -11.31
C GLY A 216 -5.14 8.64 -11.11
N VAL A 217 -5.69 9.25 -12.15
CA VAL A 217 -6.99 9.92 -12.12
C VAL A 217 -7.83 9.52 -13.33
N ALA A 218 -9.12 9.25 -13.06
CA ALA A 218 -10.17 9.09 -14.06
C ALA A 218 -11.29 10.09 -13.77
N ALA A 219 -11.73 10.82 -14.80
CA ALA A 219 -12.89 11.71 -14.77
C ALA A 219 -13.33 12.03 -16.21
N GLY A 220 -14.57 12.49 -16.40
CA GLY A 220 -15.12 12.79 -17.72
C GLY A 220 -14.37 13.91 -18.45
N SER A 221 -14.10 15.04 -17.78
CA SER A 221 -13.47 16.23 -18.37
C SER A 221 -11.96 16.32 -18.11
N TRP A 222 -11.20 16.85 -19.07
CA TRP A 222 -9.77 17.14 -18.91
C TRP A 222 -9.48 18.16 -17.79
N ARG A 223 -10.27 19.24 -17.70
CA ARG A 223 -10.14 20.26 -16.64
C ARG A 223 -10.29 19.62 -15.26
N ARG A 224 -11.30 18.75 -15.11
CA ARG A 224 -11.57 18.02 -13.87
C ARG A 224 -10.47 17.02 -13.53
N ARG A 225 -9.98 16.23 -14.51
CA ARG A 225 -8.82 15.34 -14.31
C ARG A 225 -7.61 16.10 -13.79
N ARG A 226 -7.28 17.25 -14.39
CA ARG A 226 -6.13 18.09 -13.96
C ARG A 226 -6.31 18.63 -12.55
N ASN A 227 -7.53 19.05 -12.17
CA ASN A 227 -7.80 19.52 -10.82
C ASN A 227 -7.58 18.39 -9.79
N LEU A 228 -8.25 17.25 -9.98
CA LEU A 228 -8.11 16.09 -9.10
C LEU A 228 -6.65 15.60 -9.00
N PHE A 229 -5.93 15.57 -10.12
CA PHE A 229 -4.51 15.21 -10.12
C PHE A 229 -3.67 16.21 -9.32
N ARG A 230 -3.85 17.53 -9.53
CA ARG A 230 -3.12 18.55 -8.76
C ARG A 230 -3.40 18.46 -7.27
N ARG A 231 -4.66 18.24 -6.88
CA ARG A 231 -5.11 18.08 -5.49
C ARG A 231 -4.45 16.88 -4.81
N ALA A 232 -4.47 15.71 -5.45
CA ALA A 232 -3.81 14.52 -4.92
C ALA A 232 -2.27 14.64 -4.94
N TRP A 233 -1.72 15.29 -5.96
CA TRP A 233 -0.27 15.49 -6.06
C TRP A 233 0.28 16.50 -5.05
N SER A 234 -0.47 17.57 -4.73
CA SER A 234 -0.08 18.50 -3.67
C SER A 234 -0.05 17.81 -2.31
N ALA A 235 -0.95 16.85 -2.07
CA ALA A 235 -0.93 16.09 -0.83
C ALA A 235 0.35 15.29 -0.63
N LEU A 236 0.90 14.70 -1.70
CA LEU A 236 2.21 14.03 -1.64
C LEU A 236 3.38 14.98 -1.32
N ARG A 237 3.19 16.29 -1.48
CA ARG A 237 4.18 17.31 -1.16
C ARG A 237 4.07 17.82 0.28
N GLY A 238 3.09 17.36 1.06
CA GLY A 238 2.89 17.79 2.45
C GLY A 238 4.09 17.51 3.36
N LEU A 239 4.90 16.50 3.04
CA LEU A 239 6.12 16.17 3.79
C LEU A 239 7.41 16.78 3.23
N ASN A 240 7.34 17.62 2.19
CA ASN A 240 8.53 18.21 1.59
C ASN A 240 9.29 19.08 2.60
N THR A 241 10.61 18.91 2.64
CA THR A 241 11.57 19.76 3.36
C THR A 241 12.48 20.47 2.36
N PRO A 242 13.22 21.52 2.77
CA PRO A 242 14.21 22.15 1.90
C PRO A 242 15.22 21.15 1.32
N GLY A 243 15.60 20.13 2.09
CA GLY A 243 16.55 19.09 1.70
C GLY A 243 15.96 17.85 0.99
N ALA A 244 14.65 17.62 1.08
CA ALA A 244 13.99 16.44 0.47
C ALA A 244 12.62 16.81 -0.11
N VAL A 245 12.49 16.65 -1.44
CA VAL A 245 11.29 17.05 -2.17
C VAL A 245 10.77 15.93 -3.06
N VAL A 246 9.46 15.69 -3.00
CA VAL A 246 8.74 14.83 -3.93
C VAL A 246 8.48 15.58 -5.24
N ARG A 247 9.11 15.13 -6.32
CA ARG A 247 8.99 15.70 -7.67
C ARG A 247 8.37 14.70 -8.64
N ARG A 248 7.71 15.22 -9.68
CA ARG A 248 7.20 14.38 -10.78
C ARG A 248 8.36 14.01 -11.70
N ARG A 249 8.36 12.78 -12.21
CA ARG A 249 9.17 12.39 -13.38
C ARG A 249 8.54 13.00 -14.64
N TRP A 250 8.82 14.28 -14.88
CA TRP A 250 8.15 15.07 -15.93
C TRP A 250 8.30 14.48 -17.34
N TRP A 251 9.47 13.89 -17.64
CA TRP A 251 9.76 13.17 -18.89
C TRP A 251 8.93 11.90 -19.15
N LEU A 252 8.16 11.39 -18.18
CA LEU A 252 7.34 10.18 -18.39
C LEU A 252 5.95 10.58 -18.90
N PRO A 253 5.53 10.09 -20.08
CA PRO A 253 4.20 10.33 -20.61
C PRO A 253 3.13 9.81 -19.65
N SER A 254 2.03 10.56 -19.55
CA SER A 254 0.98 10.24 -18.59
C SER A 254 0.33 8.87 -18.83
N LEU A 255 0.11 8.53 -20.11
CA LEU A 255 -0.45 7.24 -20.53
C LEU A 255 0.48 6.06 -20.19
N LEU A 256 1.80 6.26 -20.29
CA LEU A 256 2.79 5.25 -19.88
C LEU A 256 2.73 5.02 -18.37
N VAL A 257 2.66 6.09 -17.57
CA VAL A 257 2.50 5.96 -16.12
C VAL A 257 1.18 5.29 -15.77
N ALA A 258 0.08 5.64 -16.45
CA ALA A 258 -1.21 4.99 -16.25
C ALA A 258 -1.14 3.49 -16.61
N HIS A 259 -0.47 3.12 -17.70
CA HIS A 259 -0.20 1.72 -18.02
C HIS A 259 0.60 1.00 -16.92
N ARG A 260 1.67 1.63 -16.42
CA ARG A 260 2.48 1.07 -15.32
C ARG A 260 1.70 0.95 -14.01
N LEU A 261 0.85 1.92 -13.70
CA LEU A 261 -0.07 1.90 -12.56
C LEU A 261 -1.01 0.70 -12.65
N ARG A 262 -1.70 0.54 -13.80
CA ARG A 262 -2.64 -0.57 -14.06
C ARG A 262 -1.98 -1.94 -13.95
N ARG A 263 -0.77 -2.07 -14.51
CA ARG A 263 -0.01 -3.32 -14.48
C ARG A 263 0.90 -3.46 -13.27
N ARG A 264 0.88 -2.54 -12.29
CA ARG A 264 1.78 -2.55 -11.12
C ARG A 264 3.25 -2.78 -11.50
N ARG A 265 3.70 -2.22 -12.63
CA ARG A 265 5.06 -2.48 -13.14
C ARG A 265 6.10 -1.94 -12.16
N THR A 266 7.12 -2.74 -11.88
CA THR A 266 8.30 -2.32 -11.11
C THR A 266 9.33 -1.66 -12.02
N PRO A 267 10.17 -0.76 -11.48
CA PRO A 267 11.31 -0.25 -12.21
C PRO A 267 12.34 -1.38 -12.38
N TRP A 268 12.92 -1.49 -13.57
CA TRP A 268 13.93 -2.50 -13.90
C TRP A 268 15.35 -2.00 -13.61
N TRP A 269 15.60 -0.69 -13.74
CA TRP A 269 16.92 -0.09 -13.50
C TRP A 269 17.11 0.44 -12.07
N ARG A 270 16.36 1.49 -11.69
CA ARG A 270 16.49 2.15 -10.38
C ARG A 270 15.14 2.56 -9.82
N TRP A 271 14.97 2.35 -8.52
CA TRP A 271 13.81 2.82 -7.78
C TRP A 271 13.79 4.34 -7.70
N PRO A 272 12.65 5.00 -8.03
CA PRO A 272 12.57 6.45 -8.09
C PRO A 272 12.47 7.12 -6.71
N LEU A 273 12.12 6.37 -5.66
CA LEU A 273 12.06 6.87 -4.29
C LEU A 273 12.93 6.02 -3.37
N THR A 274 13.64 6.71 -2.48
CA THR A 274 14.24 6.14 -1.27
C THR A 274 13.61 6.85 -0.09
N VAL A 275 12.97 6.10 0.80
CA VAL A 275 12.13 6.63 1.88
C VAL A 275 12.22 5.71 3.12
N THR A 276 12.08 6.25 4.32
CA THR A 276 11.94 5.45 5.53
C THR A 276 10.49 4.98 5.74
N ASN A 277 10.29 4.03 6.64
CA ASN A 277 8.97 3.62 7.10
C ASN A 277 8.13 4.81 7.61
N ARG A 278 8.73 5.74 8.38
CA ARG A 278 8.05 6.94 8.90
C ARG A 278 7.66 7.92 7.79
N GLU A 279 8.53 8.11 6.79
CA GLU A 279 8.21 8.96 5.62
C GLU A 279 7.04 8.37 4.81
N VAL A 280 7.01 7.05 4.63
CA VAL A 280 5.93 6.35 3.92
C VAL A 280 4.63 6.42 4.70
N ALA A 281 4.66 6.24 6.03
CA ALA A 281 3.46 6.21 6.88
C ALA A 281 2.54 7.43 6.69
N GLY A 282 3.11 8.63 6.59
CA GLY A 282 2.36 9.86 6.34
C GLY A 282 1.78 9.99 4.93
N LEU A 283 2.22 9.18 3.97
CA LEU A 283 1.82 9.25 2.55
C LEU A 283 0.98 8.04 2.09
N LEU A 284 0.68 7.08 2.96
CA LEU A 284 -0.18 5.93 2.65
C LEU A 284 -1.68 6.24 2.79
N GLY A 285 -2.05 7.31 3.50
CA GLY A 285 -3.46 7.62 3.78
C GLY A 285 -4.12 6.64 4.76
N LEU A 286 -3.33 5.95 5.58
CA LEU A 286 -3.82 5.01 6.59
C LEU A 286 -4.06 5.69 7.95
N THR A 287 -3.52 6.89 8.16
CA THR A 287 -3.74 7.62 9.42
C THR A 287 -4.98 8.51 9.28
N THR A 288 -5.89 8.36 10.22
CA THR A 288 -7.20 9.03 10.24
C THR A 288 -7.27 10.05 11.39
N GLY A 289 -6.59 9.79 12.51
CA GLY A 289 -6.51 10.70 13.67
C GLY A 289 -7.84 10.86 14.41
N ALA A 290 -7.81 11.44 15.61
CA ALA A 290 -8.95 11.43 16.52
C ALA A 290 -10.21 12.17 16.02
N SER A 291 -10.05 13.23 15.23
CA SER A 291 -11.15 13.95 14.60
C SER A 291 -11.45 13.36 13.20
N GLY A 292 -12.67 12.85 13.04
CA GLY A 292 -13.14 12.29 11.77
C GLY A 292 -13.10 13.34 10.65
N LEU A 293 -12.68 12.94 9.45
CA LEU A 293 -12.76 13.79 8.27
C LEU A 293 -14.20 13.79 7.73
N PRO A 294 -14.80 14.96 7.45
CA PRO A 294 -16.10 15.04 6.79
C PRO A 294 -16.09 14.28 5.45
N GLY A 295 -17.08 13.41 5.23
CA GLY A 295 -17.19 12.61 4.00
C GLY A 295 -16.48 11.25 4.02
N LEU A 296 -15.73 10.94 5.09
CA LEU A 296 -15.35 9.57 5.41
C LEU A 296 -16.45 8.92 6.25
N PRO A 297 -16.87 7.67 5.96
CA PRO A 297 -17.73 6.95 6.88
C PRO A 297 -17.04 6.91 8.26
N ALA A 298 -17.83 7.10 9.32
CA ALA A 298 -17.34 6.97 10.69
C ALA A 298 -16.53 5.66 10.79
N GLY A 299 -15.29 5.76 11.27
CA GLY A 299 -14.34 4.65 11.20
C GLY A 299 -14.95 3.36 11.74
N VAL A 300 -14.63 2.24 11.10
CA VAL A 300 -15.16 0.93 11.49
C VAL A 300 -14.80 0.65 12.94
N THR A 301 -15.75 0.07 13.69
CA THR A 301 -15.51 -0.38 15.06
C THR A 301 -14.29 -1.30 15.10
N ARG A 302 -13.48 -1.16 16.17
CA ARG A 302 -12.26 -1.94 16.35
C ARG A 302 -12.59 -3.42 16.25
N SER A 303 -11.90 -4.16 15.37
CA SER A 303 -12.06 -5.61 15.35
C SER A 303 -11.51 -6.19 16.64
N LEU A 304 -12.30 -7.01 17.32
CA LEU A 304 -11.91 -7.67 18.56
C LEU A 304 -11.46 -9.11 18.25
N PRO A 305 -10.42 -9.61 18.93
CA PRO A 305 -10.03 -11.01 18.82
C PRO A 305 -11.18 -11.92 19.31
N PRO A 306 -11.36 -13.10 18.70
CA PRO A 306 -12.28 -14.08 19.23
C PRO A 306 -11.88 -14.46 20.67
N PRO A 307 -12.82 -14.69 21.58
CA PRO A 307 -12.52 -15.14 22.94
C PRO A 307 -11.67 -16.42 22.93
N VAL A 308 -10.71 -16.54 23.84
CA VAL A 308 -9.82 -17.72 23.91
C VAL A 308 -10.60 -19.01 24.19
N ARG A 309 -11.69 -18.92 24.95
CA ARG A 309 -12.57 -20.05 25.29
C ARG A 309 -13.86 -20.01 24.48
N LEU A 310 -13.75 -20.17 23.17
CA LEU A 310 -14.93 -20.36 22.32
C LEU A 310 -15.55 -21.75 22.51
N PRO A 311 -16.89 -21.86 22.54
CA PRO A 311 -17.56 -23.16 22.56
C PRO A 311 -17.24 -24.00 21.32
N ARG A 312 -16.98 -25.30 21.53
CA ARG A 312 -16.77 -26.28 20.44
C ARG A 312 -18.08 -26.80 19.87
N THR A 313 -19.13 -26.83 20.69
CA THR A 313 -20.49 -27.29 20.37
C THR A 313 -21.48 -26.14 20.50
N GLY A 314 -22.65 -26.29 19.90
CA GLY A 314 -23.73 -25.29 19.91
C GLY A 314 -24.04 -24.72 18.53
N VAL A 315 -24.94 -23.74 18.50
CA VAL A 315 -25.42 -23.13 17.25
C VAL A 315 -24.37 -22.16 16.71
N VAL A 316 -24.05 -22.27 15.42
CA VAL A 316 -23.11 -21.38 14.74
C VAL A 316 -23.78 -20.02 14.51
N LEU A 317 -23.24 -18.98 15.14
CA LEU A 317 -23.69 -17.60 14.94
C LEU A 317 -23.03 -16.95 13.72
N GLY A 318 -21.83 -17.40 13.38
CA GLY A 318 -21.07 -16.90 12.26
C GLY A 318 -19.61 -17.33 12.30
N GLU A 319 -18.81 -16.76 11.42
CA GLU A 319 -17.37 -16.97 11.35
C GLU A 319 -16.64 -15.70 11.76
N SER A 320 -15.60 -15.83 12.58
CA SER A 320 -14.76 -14.70 12.96
C SER A 320 -14.05 -14.11 11.75
N THR A 321 -14.22 -12.81 11.53
CA THR A 321 -13.46 -12.04 10.53
C THR A 321 -12.17 -11.45 11.11
N TYR A 322 -11.73 -11.90 12.30
CA TYR A 322 -10.51 -11.42 12.92
C TYR A 322 -9.28 -11.93 12.14
N PRO A 323 -8.32 -11.06 11.79
CA PRO A 323 -7.18 -11.47 10.96
C PRO A 323 -6.34 -12.54 11.67
N GLY A 324 -6.03 -13.65 10.99
CA GLY A 324 -5.29 -14.77 11.60
C GLY A 324 -6.12 -16.01 11.82
N THR A 325 -7.42 -15.83 12.12
CA THR A 325 -8.16 -16.87 12.83
C THR A 325 -9.57 -16.98 12.26
N ARG A 326 -9.77 -17.96 11.38
CA ARG A 326 -11.09 -18.40 10.95
C ARG A 326 -11.64 -19.39 11.97
N THR A 327 -12.40 -18.87 12.93
CA THR A 327 -13.05 -19.69 13.95
C THR A 327 -14.56 -19.44 13.91
N LEU A 328 -15.32 -20.53 13.90
CA LEU A 328 -16.77 -20.47 14.03
C LEU A 328 -17.13 -19.99 15.44
N LEU A 329 -17.90 -18.91 15.49
CA LEU A 329 -18.48 -18.39 16.71
C LEU A 329 -19.75 -19.19 17.00
N ARG A 330 -19.77 -19.85 18.16
CA ARG A 330 -20.87 -20.72 18.57
C ARG A 330 -21.49 -20.24 19.87
N LEU A 331 -22.79 -20.44 20.01
CA LEU A 331 -23.53 -20.24 21.25
C LEU A 331 -23.94 -21.60 21.81
N ARG A 332 -23.58 -21.89 23.07
CA ARG A 332 -23.93 -23.14 23.74
C ARG A 332 -25.44 -23.24 23.98
N ALA A 333 -25.93 -24.46 24.13
CA ALA A 333 -27.34 -24.68 24.45
C ALA A 333 -27.73 -24.02 25.78
N GLU A 334 -26.86 -24.08 26.79
CA GLU A 334 -27.12 -23.49 28.11
C GLU A 334 -27.08 -21.95 28.06
N ASP A 335 -26.21 -21.38 27.23
CA ASP A 335 -26.13 -19.92 27.06
C ASP A 335 -27.36 -19.34 26.35
N ARG A 336 -28.08 -20.16 25.56
CA ARG A 336 -29.36 -19.78 24.92
C ARG A 336 -30.51 -19.62 25.93
N LEU A 337 -30.36 -20.14 27.15
CA LEU A 337 -31.33 -19.94 28.22
C LEU A 337 -31.21 -18.55 28.85
N ARG A 338 -30.15 -17.79 28.50
CA ARG A 338 -29.92 -16.43 29.00
C ARG A 338 -30.45 -15.41 27.99
N HIS A 339 -30.75 -14.20 28.47
CA HIS A 339 -31.20 -13.11 27.61
C HIS A 339 -30.11 -12.73 26.58
N VAL A 340 -30.49 -12.75 25.29
CA VAL A 340 -29.62 -12.36 24.17
C VAL A 340 -30.00 -10.97 23.68
N TRP A 341 -29.01 -10.11 23.53
CA TRP A 341 -29.18 -8.75 23.01
C TRP A 341 -28.67 -8.67 21.57
N ALA A 342 -29.54 -8.30 20.63
CA ALA A 342 -29.19 -8.09 19.22
C ALA A 342 -29.41 -6.62 18.83
N VAL A 343 -28.35 -5.82 18.87
CA VAL A 343 -28.40 -4.36 18.62
C VAL A 343 -27.78 -4.02 17.27
N GLY A 344 -28.43 -3.15 16.51
CA GLY A 344 -27.92 -2.62 15.24
C GLY A 344 -28.99 -1.88 14.44
N PRO A 345 -28.63 -1.12 13.40
CA PRO A 345 -29.57 -0.42 12.51
C PRO A 345 -30.56 -1.35 11.78
N THR A 346 -31.57 -0.80 11.11
CA THR A 346 -32.45 -1.58 10.21
C THR A 346 -31.66 -2.12 9.01
N GLY A 347 -32.05 -3.30 8.51
CA GLY A 347 -31.41 -3.92 7.33
C GLY A 347 -30.05 -4.61 7.55
N VAL A 348 -29.49 -4.63 8.77
CA VAL A 348 -28.18 -5.28 9.05
C VAL A 348 -28.26 -6.79 9.29
N GLY A 349 -29.42 -7.41 9.07
CA GLY A 349 -29.60 -8.86 9.22
C GLY A 349 -29.90 -9.36 10.64
N LYS A 350 -30.38 -8.50 11.55
CA LYS A 350 -30.76 -8.94 12.93
C LYS A 350 -31.81 -10.05 12.92
N SER A 351 -32.87 -9.91 12.13
CA SER A 351 -33.91 -10.94 12.02
C SER A 351 -33.38 -12.25 11.43
N THR A 352 -32.44 -12.16 10.47
CA THR A 352 -31.75 -13.32 9.90
C THR A 352 -30.87 -14.02 10.95
N LEU A 353 -30.13 -13.26 11.76
CA LEU A 353 -29.32 -13.81 12.85
C LEU A 353 -30.20 -14.51 13.90
N LEU A 354 -31.30 -13.87 14.32
CA LEU A 354 -32.26 -14.45 15.25
C LEU A 354 -32.88 -15.74 14.67
N GLY A 355 -33.29 -15.72 13.41
CA GLY A 355 -33.83 -16.90 12.72
C GLY A 355 -32.82 -18.06 12.67
N ASN A 356 -31.57 -17.77 12.35
CA ASN A 356 -30.49 -18.77 12.36
C ASN A 356 -30.19 -19.31 13.76
N MET A 357 -30.49 -18.57 14.83
CA MET A 357 -30.38 -19.05 16.21
C MET A 357 -31.55 -19.94 16.64
N ILE A 358 -32.70 -19.83 15.98
CA ILE A 358 -33.89 -20.64 16.25
C ILE A 358 -33.76 -22.00 15.56
N ILE A 359 -33.34 -22.02 14.29
CA ILE A 359 -33.25 -23.24 13.47
C ILE A 359 -31.99 -24.04 13.86
N PRO A 360 -32.12 -25.21 14.51
CA PRO A 360 -30.97 -26.05 14.82
C PRO A 360 -30.56 -26.82 13.57
N GLY A 361 -29.41 -26.48 12.98
CA GLY A 361 -28.75 -27.33 11.99
C GLY A 361 -29.25 -27.21 10.55
N ALA A 362 -28.61 -26.33 9.78
CA ALA A 362 -28.39 -26.56 8.36
C ALA A 362 -27.08 -25.86 8.00
N ARG A 363 -26.12 -26.61 7.46
CA ARG A 363 -24.73 -26.21 7.10
C ARG A 363 -23.71 -26.43 8.22
N GLY A 364 -23.43 -27.72 8.46
CA GLY A 364 -22.10 -28.19 8.86
C GLY A 364 -21.20 -28.27 7.63
#